data_AF-G4TQY6-F1
#
_entry.id   AF-G4TQY6-F1
#
_cell.length_a   1.000
_cell.length_b   1.000
_cell.length_c   1.000
_cell.angle_alpha   90.00
_cell.angle_beta   90.00
_cell.angle_gamma   90.00
#
_symmetry.space_group_name_H-M   'P 1'
#
loop_
_entity.id
_entity.type
_entity.pdbx_description
1 polymer ?
#
loop_
_entity_poly.entity_id
_entity_poly.type
_entity_poly.pdbx_seq_one_letter_code
_entity_poly.pdbx_strand_id
1 'polypeptide(L)'
;MPHKKAKRSVREEERRAKGSDLVPSSAHYSLQNEPIPKSIARVLNASMLRDSYNKKRKREDELSTNNQPKARMMDAESTKSSKKRKTEKETLQILPGESLGDFNRRVEDAMRADVRSAVRAGQANMRRQEATEKAERKDKLENQPSPVETNSTGKVVTKNVRTHPSTSQQPGAKPRKTDFESLDSRAPKRLNDIAQAPPDLSTLTAKADKLLAKDKKGEAFGKKDVVPPEQRRMMEIEREKAIKRYRELKERKVARGDKGLNPSLSMDHT
;
A
#
# COMPACT_ATOMS: atom_id res chain seq x y z
N MET A 1 -39.85 -56.58 -14.68
CA MET A 1 -38.86 -56.14 -15.67
C MET A 1 -37.56 -55.72 -15.00
N PRO A 2 -36.41 -56.34 -15.34
CA PRO A 2 -35.12 -56.13 -14.67
C PRO A 2 -34.67 -54.66 -14.61
N HIS A 3 -34.89 -53.90 -15.68
CA HIS A 3 -34.52 -52.50 -15.82
C HIS A 3 -35.35 -51.52 -14.96
N LYS A 4 -36.54 -51.92 -14.49
CA LYS A 4 -37.31 -51.12 -13.52
C LYS A 4 -36.76 -51.28 -12.09
N LYS A 5 -36.18 -52.44 -11.76
CA LYS A 5 -35.59 -52.72 -10.43
C LYS A 5 -34.31 -51.92 -10.22
N ALA A 6 -33.45 -51.81 -11.25
CA ALA A 6 -32.22 -51.02 -11.18
C ALA A 6 -32.48 -49.53 -10.89
N LYS A 7 -33.39 -48.89 -11.63
CA LYS A 7 -33.75 -47.47 -11.39
C LYS A 7 -34.38 -47.22 -10.01
N ARG A 8 -35.09 -48.21 -9.47
CA ARG A 8 -35.66 -48.14 -8.13
C ARG A 8 -34.58 -48.24 -7.06
N SER A 9 -33.61 -49.15 -7.22
CA SER A 9 -32.50 -49.29 -6.26
C SER A 9 -31.66 -48.01 -6.15
N VAL A 10 -31.32 -47.38 -7.28
CA VAL A 10 -30.57 -46.11 -7.28
C VAL A 10 -31.35 -44.99 -6.59
N ARG A 11 -32.66 -44.88 -6.85
CA ARG A 11 -33.50 -43.87 -6.17
C ARG A 11 -33.67 -44.12 -4.68
N GLU A 12 -33.75 -45.38 -4.26
CA GLU A 12 -33.82 -45.72 -2.83
C GLU A 12 -32.49 -45.49 -2.12
N GLU A 13 -31.36 -45.75 -2.79
CA GLU A 13 -30.01 -45.44 -2.29
C GLU A 13 -29.78 -43.93 -2.18
N GLU A 14 -30.13 -43.16 -3.21
CA GLU A 14 -30.07 -41.69 -3.16
C GLU A 14 -30.98 -41.11 -2.07
N ARG A 15 -32.18 -41.67 -1.88
CA ARG A 15 -33.10 -41.23 -0.82
C ARG A 15 -32.57 -41.58 0.57
N ARG A 16 -31.92 -42.74 0.73
CA ARG A 16 -31.24 -43.10 1.98
C ARG A 16 -30.03 -42.19 2.26
N ALA A 17 -29.24 -41.88 1.24
CA ALA A 17 -28.06 -41.02 1.37
C ALA A 17 -28.43 -39.55 1.68
N LYS A 18 -29.51 -39.04 1.06
CA LYS A 18 -30.01 -37.68 1.32
C LYS A 18 -30.77 -37.57 2.65
N GLY A 19 -31.13 -38.69 3.26
CA GLY A 19 -31.97 -38.72 4.46
C GLY A 19 -33.43 -38.40 4.16
N SER A 20 -34.28 -38.58 5.16
CA SER A 20 -35.66 -38.09 5.11
C SER A 20 -35.65 -36.57 5.17
N ASP A 21 -36.37 -35.92 4.25
CA ASP A 21 -36.67 -34.49 4.24
C ASP A 21 -37.62 -34.14 5.41
N LEU A 22 -37.18 -34.48 6.62
CA LEU A 22 -37.80 -34.05 7.86
C LEU A 22 -37.32 -32.63 8.09
N VAL A 23 -38.26 -31.72 8.31
CA VAL A 23 -37.95 -30.39 8.83
C VAL A 23 -37.01 -30.53 10.03
N PRO A 24 -35.98 -29.68 10.15
CA PRO A 24 -35.06 -29.75 11.28
C PRO A 24 -35.88 -29.74 12.57
N SER A 25 -35.78 -30.83 13.34
CA SER A 25 -36.48 -30.98 14.60
C SER A 25 -36.20 -29.77 15.47
N SER A 26 -37.23 -29.21 16.11
CA SER A 26 -37.14 -28.04 17.01
C SER A 26 -36.10 -28.20 18.12
N ALA A 27 -35.63 -29.43 18.38
CA ALA A 27 -34.49 -29.73 19.24
C ALA A 27 -33.14 -29.10 18.78
N HIS A 28 -32.99 -28.75 17.49
CA HIS A 28 -31.83 -28.03 16.95
C HIS A 28 -31.82 -26.52 17.25
N TYR A 29 -32.94 -25.95 17.71
CA TYR A 29 -33.07 -24.54 18.06
C TYR A 29 -32.99 -24.27 19.57
N SER A 30 -32.68 -25.29 20.38
CA SER A 30 -32.33 -25.07 21.78
C SER A 30 -30.99 -24.35 21.84
N LEU A 31 -30.89 -23.24 22.59
CA LEU A 31 -29.66 -22.45 22.79
C LEU A 31 -28.43 -23.30 23.20
N GLN A 32 -28.66 -24.47 23.79
CA GLN A 32 -27.61 -25.43 24.17
C GLN A 32 -27.06 -26.25 22.98
N ASN A 33 -27.86 -26.43 21.93
CA ASN A 33 -27.54 -27.17 20.71
C ASN A 33 -27.37 -26.25 19.49
N GLU A 34 -27.45 -24.94 19.68
CA GLU A 34 -27.23 -24.00 18.58
C GLU A 34 -25.82 -24.19 18.01
N PRO A 35 -25.68 -24.36 16.68
CA PRO A 35 -24.39 -24.47 16.06
C PRO A 35 -23.61 -23.19 16.35
N ILE A 36 -22.47 -23.33 17.04
CA ILE A 36 -21.61 -22.21 17.41
C ILE A 36 -21.41 -21.31 16.18
N PRO A 37 -21.78 -20.02 16.25
CA PRO A 37 -21.65 -19.12 15.12
C PRO A 37 -20.23 -19.15 14.55
N LYS A 38 -20.10 -19.15 13.22
CA LYS A 38 -18.79 -19.28 12.52
C LYS A 38 -17.74 -18.27 13.02
N SER A 39 -18.18 -17.08 13.42
CA SER A 39 -17.33 -16.05 14.03
C SER A 39 -16.73 -16.51 15.36
N ILE A 40 -17.56 -17.02 16.28
CA ILE A 40 -17.16 -17.53 17.60
C ILE A 40 -16.36 -18.82 17.46
N ALA A 41 -16.77 -19.73 16.58
CA ALA A 41 -16.03 -20.96 16.30
C ALA A 41 -14.59 -20.67 15.81
N ARG A 42 -14.39 -19.61 15.01
CA ARG A 42 -13.05 -19.15 14.59
C ARG A 42 -12.22 -18.61 15.76
N VAL A 43 -12.86 -17.97 16.74
CA VAL A 43 -12.19 -17.46 17.94
C VAL A 43 -11.82 -18.59 18.89
N LEU A 44 -12.74 -19.51 19.18
CA LEU A 44 -12.50 -20.68 20.03
C LEU A 44 -11.42 -21.60 19.44
N ASN A 45 -11.43 -21.82 18.13
CA ASN A 45 -10.44 -22.65 17.44
C ASN A 45 -9.18 -21.87 17.00
N ALA A 46 -8.97 -20.65 17.49
CA ALA A 46 -7.90 -19.78 17.00
C ALA A 46 -6.49 -20.36 17.19
N SER A 47 -6.23 -21.07 18.31
CA SER A 47 -4.95 -21.74 18.56
C SER A 47 -4.70 -22.85 17.54
N MET A 48 -5.68 -23.74 17.34
CA MET A 48 -5.59 -24.83 16.37
C MET A 48 -5.45 -24.33 14.93
N LEU A 49 -6.13 -23.23 14.58
CA LEU A 49 -6.00 -22.57 13.27
C LEU A 49 -4.59 -21.98 13.08
N ARG A 50 -4.01 -21.39 14.12
CA ARG A 50 -2.62 -20.88 14.09
C ARG A 50 -1.62 -22.02 13.96
N ASP A 51 -1.80 -23.09 14.72
CA ASP A 51 -0.89 -24.24 14.67
C ASP A 51 -0.98 -24.98 13.35
N SER A 52 -2.19 -25.19 12.81
CA SER A 52 -2.36 -25.79 11.48
C SER A 52 -1.79 -24.90 10.38
N TYR A 53 -1.94 -23.58 10.48
CA TYR A 53 -1.33 -22.63 9.55
C TYR A 53 0.21 -22.66 9.64
N ASN A 54 0.77 -22.66 10.84
CA ASN A 54 2.21 -22.73 11.06
C ASN A 54 2.80 -24.06 10.59
N LYS A 55 2.13 -25.19 10.85
CA LYS A 55 2.53 -26.51 10.36
C LYS A 55 2.44 -26.60 8.84
N LYS A 56 1.37 -26.06 8.24
CA LYS A 56 1.23 -26.01 6.77
C LYS A 56 2.30 -25.13 6.15
N ARG A 57 2.58 -23.96 6.73
CA ARG A 57 3.62 -23.06 6.28
C ARG A 57 5.01 -23.69 6.43
N LYS A 58 5.33 -24.32 7.56
CA LYS A 58 6.60 -25.02 7.77
C LYS A 58 6.78 -26.19 6.79
N ARG A 59 5.72 -26.97 6.54
CA ARG A 59 5.73 -28.04 5.55
C ARG A 59 5.88 -27.51 4.12
N GLU A 60 5.22 -26.39 3.80
CA GLU A 60 5.39 -25.71 2.52
C GLU A 60 6.81 -25.16 2.37
N ASP A 61 7.41 -24.62 3.42
CA ASP A 61 8.78 -24.11 3.43
C ASP A 61 9.81 -25.26 3.29
N GLU A 62 9.59 -26.40 3.96
CA GLU A 62 10.41 -27.62 3.80
C GLU A 62 10.29 -28.22 2.39
N LEU A 63 9.09 -28.23 1.80
CA LEU A 63 8.85 -28.60 0.40
C LEU A 63 9.29 -27.52 -0.61
N SER A 64 9.52 -26.28 -0.17
CA SER A 64 9.93 -25.11 -0.98
C SER A 64 11.45 -24.83 -0.89
N THR A 65 12.21 -25.72 -0.25
CA THR A 65 13.69 -25.76 -0.38
C THR A 65 14.15 -25.92 -1.83
N ASN A 66 13.25 -26.29 -2.75
CA ASN A 66 13.37 -25.99 -4.18
C ASN A 66 12.43 -24.86 -4.63
N ASN A 67 12.88 -23.62 -4.42
CA ASN A 67 12.45 -22.38 -5.07
C ASN A 67 10.94 -21.99 -4.99
N GLN A 68 10.70 -21.02 -4.11
CA GLN A 68 9.72 -19.91 -4.12
C GLN A 68 8.44 -20.08 -3.27
N PRO A 69 8.11 -19.07 -2.41
CA PRO A 69 6.87 -19.08 -1.62
C PRO A 69 5.65 -18.79 -2.51
N LYS A 70 4.70 -19.73 -2.53
CA LYS A 70 3.42 -19.60 -3.24
C LYS A 70 2.49 -18.62 -2.50
N ALA A 71 2.51 -17.36 -2.90
CA ALA A 71 1.38 -16.46 -2.63
C ALA A 71 0.21 -16.83 -3.56
N ARG A 72 -0.82 -17.43 -2.96
CA ARG A 72 -2.25 -17.47 -3.36
C ARG A 72 -2.56 -17.54 -4.87
N MET A 73 -2.91 -18.76 -5.29
CA MET A 73 -3.68 -19.03 -6.51
C MET A 73 -5.09 -18.43 -6.38
N MET A 74 -5.39 -17.41 -7.17
CA MET A 74 -6.63 -17.34 -7.94
C MET A 74 -6.24 -16.92 -9.36
N ASP A 75 -6.88 -17.58 -10.33
CA ASP A 75 -6.72 -17.46 -11.80
C ASP A 75 -5.49 -18.13 -12.42
N ALA A 76 -5.56 -19.47 -12.46
CA ALA A 76 -4.63 -20.35 -13.13
C ALA A 76 -5.20 -20.84 -14.47
N GLU A 77 -5.16 -20.01 -15.52
CA GLU A 77 -5.29 -20.49 -16.91
C GLU A 77 -4.43 -19.72 -17.94
N SER A 78 -3.32 -19.13 -17.48
CA SER A 78 -2.23 -18.76 -18.38
C SER A 78 -0.93 -18.73 -17.57
N THR A 79 0.21 -18.96 -18.19
CA THR A 79 1.58 -18.93 -17.58
C THR A 79 2.12 -20.23 -16.97
N LYS A 80 2.06 -21.34 -17.73
CA LYS A 80 2.87 -22.55 -17.48
C LYS A 80 4.27 -22.53 -18.14
N SER A 81 4.79 -21.39 -18.60
CA SER A 81 6.03 -21.34 -19.41
C SER A 81 7.26 -20.65 -18.78
N SER A 82 7.18 -20.08 -17.57
CA SER A 82 8.28 -19.21 -17.05
C SER A 82 9.31 -19.89 -16.14
N LYS A 83 9.17 -21.17 -15.79
CA LYS A 83 10.06 -21.83 -14.80
C LYS A 83 11.38 -22.38 -15.37
N LYS A 84 11.66 -22.20 -16.66
CA LYS A 84 12.89 -22.69 -17.34
C LYS A 84 13.78 -21.58 -17.96
N ARG A 85 13.75 -20.34 -17.45
CA ARG A 85 14.60 -19.24 -17.97
C ARG A 85 15.47 -18.57 -16.88
N LYS A 86 15.92 -19.35 -15.89
CA LYS A 86 16.74 -18.81 -14.78
C LYS A 86 18.25 -19.00 -14.97
N THR A 87 18.69 -19.51 -16.12
CA THR A 87 20.11 -19.87 -16.35
C THR A 87 20.69 -19.32 -17.63
N GLU A 88 20.04 -18.38 -18.29
CA GLU A 88 20.58 -17.73 -19.48
C GLU A 88 20.34 -16.22 -19.33
N LYS A 89 21.29 -15.55 -18.65
CA LYS A 89 21.60 -14.14 -18.95
C LYS A 89 22.29 -14.08 -20.31
N GLU A 90 21.71 -14.75 -21.30
CA GLU A 90 22.12 -14.63 -22.68
C GLU A 90 21.97 -13.16 -23.03
N THR A 91 23.01 -12.61 -23.65
CA THR A 91 23.00 -11.27 -24.22
C THR A 91 21.73 -11.15 -25.05
N LEU A 92 20.77 -10.35 -24.59
CA LEU A 92 19.49 -10.18 -25.28
C LEU A 92 19.80 -9.55 -26.64
N GLN A 93 19.80 -10.39 -27.67
CA GLN A 93 19.93 -9.97 -29.07
C GLN A 93 18.55 -10.01 -29.74
N ILE A 94 18.39 -9.20 -30.76
CA ILE A 94 17.20 -9.19 -31.61
C ILE A 94 17.16 -10.53 -32.35
N LEU A 95 16.05 -11.27 -32.20
CA LEU A 95 15.87 -12.53 -32.91
C LEU A 95 15.58 -12.25 -34.40
N PRO A 96 16.00 -13.13 -35.32
CA PRO A 96 15.69 -12.96 -36.73
C PRO A 96 14.16 -12.98 -36.95
N GLY A 97 13.63 -11.93 -37.57
CA GLY A 97 12.19 -11.77 -37.81
C GLY A 97 11.39 -11.16 -36.64
N GLU A 98 12.04 -10.82 -35.53
CA GLU A 98 11.41 -10.09 -34.43
C GLU A 98 11.40 -8.58 -34.71
N SER A 99 10.29 -7.91 -34.39
CA SER A 99 10.23 -6.45 -34.38
C SER A 99 11.03 -5.87 -33.22
N LEU A 100 11.63 -4.69 -33.40
CA LEU A 100 12.32 -3.97 -32.33
C LEU A 100 11.42 -3.77 -31.09
N GLY A 101 10.11 -3.63 -31.29
CA GLY A 101 9.13 -3.52 -30.20
C GLY A 101 9.03 -4.78 -29.33
N ASP A 102 9.07 -5.96 -29.94
CA ASP A 102 9.01 -7.24 -29.21
C ASP A 102 10.32 -7.50 -28.47
N PHE A 103 11.45 -7.13 -29.07
CA PHE A 103 12.75 -7.17 -28.41
C PHE A 103 12.76 -6.31 -27.14
N ASN A 104 12.27 -5.07 -27.23
CA ASN A 104 12.16 -4.17 -26.06
C ASN A 104 11.27 -4.78 -24.97
N ARG A 105 10.13 -5.41 -25.33
CA ARG A 105 9.27 -6.11 -24.36
C ARG A 105 10.01 -7.24 -23.65
N ARG A 106 10.80 -8.04 -24.37
CA ARG A 106 11.62 -9.11 -23.76
C ARG A 106 12.69 -8.55 -22.83
N VAL A 107 13.35 -7.47 -23.23
CA VAL A 107 14.34 -6.77 -22.40
C VAL A 107 13.71 -6.25 -21.11
N GLU A 108 12.57 -5.57 -21.22
CA GLU A 108 11.83 -5.09 -20.06
C GLU A 108 11.43 -6.24 -19.14
N ASP A 109 10.85 -7.31 -19.68
CA ASP A 109 10.42 -8.47 -18.88
C ASP A 109 11.57 -9.15 -18.15
N ALA A 110 12.73 -9.29 -18.81
CA ALA A 110 13.94 -9.83 -18.20
C ALA A 110 14.43 -8.95 -17.04
N MET A 111 14.47 -7.62 -17.23
CA MET A 111 14.93 -6.67 -16.21
C MET A 111 13.88 -6.40 -15.11
N ARG A 112 12.60 -6.68 -15.36
CA ARG A 112 11.48 -6.35 -14.46
C ARG A 112 11.60 -7.02 -13.09
N ALA A 113 12.21 -8.20 -12.99
CA ALA A 113 12.43 -8.85 -11.70
C ALA A 113 13.50 -8.11 -10.88
N ASP A 114 14.62 -7.76 -11.50
CA ASP A 114 15.74 -7.07 -10.86
C ASP A 114 15.33 -5.67 -10.41
N VAL A 115 14.62 -4.91 -11.27
CA VAL A 115 14.08 -3.60 -10.92
C VAL A 115 13.11 -3.69 -9.74
N ARG A 116 12.19 -4.66 -9.73
CA ARG A 116 11.29 -4.89 -8.59
C ARG A 116 12.05 -5.23 -7.30
N SER A 117 13.11 -6.03 -7.40
CA SER A 117 13.94 -6.38 -6.25
C SER A 117 14.68 -5.16 -5.68
N ALA A 118 15.24 -4.31 -6.55
CA ALA A 118 15.95 -3.09 -6.18
C ALA A 118 15.01 -2.07 -5.53
N VAL A 119 13.82 -1.86 -6.10
CA VAL A 119 12.80 -0.97 -5.51
C VAL A 119 12.40 -1.45 -4.12
N ARG A 120 12.16 -2.76 -3.96
CA ARG A 120 11.79 -3.33 -2.66
C ARG A 120 12.92 -3.20 -1.63
N ALA A 121 14.17 -3.41 -2.05
CA ALA A 121 15.34 -3.22 -1.19
C ALA A 121 15.53 -1.75 -0.80
N GLY A 122 15.38 -0.82 -1.76
CA GLY A 122 15.44 0.62 -1.51
C GLY A 122 14.37 1.08 -0.51
N GLN A 123 13.12 0.63 -0.66
CA GLN A 123 12.06 0.94 0.30
C GLN A 123 12.34 0.38 1.70
N ALA A 124 12.91 -0.82 1.80
CA ALA A 124 13.30 -1.38 3.09
C ALA A 124 14.41 -0.57 3.76
N ASN A 125 15.39 -0.11 2.99
CA ASN A 125 16.47 0.75 3.49
C ASN A 125 15.96 2.12 3.94
N MET A 126 15.06 2.75 3.17
CA MET A 126 14.39 3.99 3.57
C MET A 126 13.67 3.85 4.91
N ARG A 127 12.92 2.75 5.11
CA ARG A 127 12.24 2.49 6.39
C ARG A 127 13.21 2.29 7.55
N ARG A 128 14.36 1.65 7.30
CA ARG A 128 15.41 1.46 8.32
C ARG A 128 16.04 2.80 8.69
N GLN A 129 16.36 3.64 7.71
CA GLN A 129 16.90 4.98 7.94
C GLN A 129 15.93 5.87 8.72
N GLU A 130 14.65 5.89 8.34
CA GLU A 130 13.64 6.63 9.11
C GLU A 130 13.49 6.11 10.55
N ALA A 131 13.62 4.81 10.76
CA ALA A 131 13.54 4.22 12.10
C ALA A 131 14.75 4.60 12.97
N THR A 132 15.96 4.60 12.39
CA THR A 132 17.18 5.04 13.10
C THR A 132 17.13 6.53 13.40
N GLU A 133 16.73 7.37 12.45
CA GLU A 133 16.58 8.82 12.69
C GLU A 133 15.53 9.12 13.77
N LYS A 134 14.43 8.36 13.82
CA LYS A 134 13.41 8.51 14.88
C LYS A 134 13.92 8.04 16.24
N ALA A 135 14.77 7.01 16.30
CA ALA A 135 15.40 6.55 17.54
C ALA A 135 16.38 7.61 18.06
N GLU A 136 17.27 8.13 17.21
CA GLU A 136 18.22 9.18 17.58
C GLU A 136 17.54 10.46 18.04
N ARG A 137 16.39 10.83 17.44
CA ARG A 137 15.61 11.98 17.91
C ARG A 137 15.02 11.76 19.30
N LYS A 138 14.59 10.53 19.64
CA LYS A 138 14.07 10.21 20.97
C LYS A 138 15.17 10.26 22.03
N ASP A 139 16.34 9.70 21.73
CA ASP A 139 17.47 9.68 22.68
C ASP A 139 18.01 11.09 22.97
N LYS A 140 17.91 12.00 21.99
CA LYS A 140 18.24 13.43 22.18
C LYS A 140 17.20 14.20 22.99
N LEU A 141 15.94 13.78 22.98
CA LEU A 141 14.86 14.37 23.78
C LEU A 141 14.87 13.88 25.23
N GLU A 142 15.36 12.67 25.49
CA GLU A 142 15.46 12.09 26.84
C GLU A 142 16.66 12.63 27.64
N ASN A 143 17.72 13.10 26.99
CA ASN A 143 18.92 13.68 27.63
C ASN A 143 18.91 15.21 27.77
N GLN A 144 17.77 15.87 27.53
CA GLN A 144 17.60 17.30 27.84
C GLN A 144 17.01 17.44 29.25
N PRO A 145 17.69 18.09 30.22
CA PRO A 145 17.11 18.34 31.54
C PRO A 145 15.89 19.26 31.39
N SER A 146 14.72 18.75 31.77
CA SER A 146 13.47 19.51 31.77
C SER A 146 13.54 20.70 32.73
N PRO A 147 13.10 21.92 32.35
CA PRO A 147 12.82 22.96 33.32
C PRO A 147 11.57 22.57 34.12
N VAL A 148 11.71 22.51 35.44
CA VAL A 148 10.64 22.23 36.39
C VAL A 148 9.75 23.46 36.47
N GLU A 149 8.54 23.40 35.91
CA GLU A 149 7.44 24.30 36.28
C GLU A 149 6.40 23.54 37.10
N THR A 150 6.38 23.85 38.39
CA THR A 150 5.34 23.50 39.34
C THR A 150 4.12 24.38 39.10
N ASN A 151 2.96 23.80 38.81
CA ASN A 151 1.69 24.42 39.17
C ASN A 151 0.75 23.39 39.77
N SER A 152 0.54 23.60 41.06
CA SER A 152 -0.37 22.94 41.98
C SER A 152 -1.82 23.26 41.62
N THR A 153 -2.68 22.25 41.53
CA THR A 153 -3.99 22.27 42.20
C THR A 153 -4.60 20.87 42.12
N GLY A 154 -4.84 20.31 43.31
CA GLY A 154 -5.21 18.92 43.47
C GLY A 154 -6.68 18.63 43.22
N LYS A 155 -6.95 17.36 42.88
CA LYS A 155 -8.13 16.67 43.36
C LYS A 155 -7.87 15.16 43.39
N VAL A 156 -7.84 14.63 44.60
CA VAL A 156 -7.79 13.20 44.92
C VAL A 156 -9.22 12.66 44.94
N VAL A 157 -9.55 11.68 44.10
CA VAL A 157 -10.53 10.62 44.44
C VAL A 157 -10.03 9.28 43.91
N THR A 158 -10.26 8.28 44.74
CA THR A 158 -9.76 6.91 44.87
C THR A 158 -10.00 5.93 43.72
N LYS A 159 -9.14 4.91 43.73
CA LYS A 159 -9.00 3.74 42.84
C LYS A 159 -10.22 2.82 42.81
N ASN A 160 -10.49 2.18 41.66
CA ASN A 160 -10.64 0.72 41.60
C ASN A 160 -10.32 0.14 40.22
N VAL A 161 -9.76 -1.08 40.24
CA VAL A 161 -8.91 -1.71 39.23
C VAL A 161 -9.67 -2.80 38.47
N ARG A 162 -9.61 -2.82 37.12
CA ARG A 162 -9.30 -3.99 36.24
C ARG A 162 -9.66 -3.74 34.74
N THR A 163 -8.62 -3.32 34.01
CA THR A 163 -8.17 -3.72 32.66
C THR A 163 -9.12 -4.32 31.61
N HIS A 164 -9.48 -3.51 30.61
CA HIS A 164 -9.50 -3.86 29.17
C HIS A 164 -8.77 -2.77 28.37
N PRO A 165 -8.04 -3.09 27.27
CA PRO A 165 -7.27 -2.09 26.53
C PRO A 165 -8.17 -1.33 25.54
N SER A 166 -8.66 -0.16 25.95
CA SER A 166 -9.23 0.83 25.02
C SER A 166 -8.14 1.77 24.53
N THR A 167 -8.03 1.86 23.21
CA THR A 167 -7.40 2.92 22.43
C THR A 167 -7.46 4.28 23.14
N SER A 168 -6.29 4.76 23.55
CA SER A 168 -6.12 6.10 24.11
C SER A 168 -6.34 7.15 23.01
N GLN A 169 -7.57 7.67 22.89
CA GLN A 169 -7.79 9.00 22.35
C GLN A 169 -7.54 9.99 23.50
N GLN A 170 -6.50 10.79 23.36
CA GLN A 170 -6.23 11.93 24.24
C GLN A 170 -7.33 12.98 24.04
N PRO A 171 -7.98 13.50 25.09
CA PRO A 171 -8.89 14.63 24.98
C PRO A 171 -8.04 15.90 24.87
N GLY A 172 -7.90 16.44 23.65
CA GLY A 172 -7.24 17.74 23.44
C GLY A 172 -6.49 17.89 22.11
N ALA A 173 -6.22 16.80 21.39
CA ALA A 173 -5.59 16.88 20.08
C ALA A 173 -6.67 17.05 19.00
N LYS A 174 -6.74 18.24 18.40
CA LYS A 174 -7.60 18.51 17.23
C LYS A 174 -7.29 17.44 16.16
N PRO A 175 -8.28 16.71 15.62
CA PRO A 175 -8.03 15.66 14.64
C PRO A 175 -7.38 16.27 13.39
N ARG A 176 -6.33 15.61 12.90
CA ARG A 176 -5.70 15.97 11.63
C ARG A 176 -6.75 15.81 10.53
N LYS A 177 -6.91 16.82 9.67
CA LYS A 177 -7.84 16.79 8.53
C LYS A 177 -7.43 15.62 7.63
N THR A 178 -8.20 14.54 7.64
CA THR A 178 -8.15 13.50 6.62
C THR A 178 -8.92 14.00 5.40
N ASP A 179 -8.47 13.66 4.19
CA ASP A 179 -9.10 14.11 2.93
C ASP A 179 -10.55 13.61 2.74
N PHE A 180 -11.03 12.79 3.66
CA PHE A 180 -12.41 12.30 3.72
C PHE A 180 -12.99 12.61 5.09
N GLU A 181 -14.11 13.33 5.09
CA GLU A 181 -14.88 13.66 6.29
C GLU A 181 -15.64 12.40 6.74
N SER A 182 -15.23 11.79 7.85
CA SER A 182 -15.93 10.66 8.44
C SER A 182 -17.20 11.17 9.12
N LEU A 183 -18.34 11.08 8.45
CA LEU A 183 -19.63 11.39 9.05
C LEU A 183 -20.01 10.27 10.03
N ASP A 184 -19.76 10.48 11.32
CA ASP A 184 -20.17 9.56 12.40
C ASP A 184 -21.70 9.64 12.63
N SER A 185 -22.50 9.19 11.66
CA SER A 185 -23.96 9.07 11.85
C SER A 185 -24.30 7.70 12.45
N ARG A 186 -24.35 7.61 13.78
CA ARG A 186 -24.74 6.39 14.52
C ARG A 186 -26.25 6.05 14.47
N ALA A 187 -27.07 6.88 13.82
CA ALA A 187 -28.51 6.65 13.68
C ALA A 187 -28.85 5.99 12.33
N PRO A 188 -29.81 5.04 12.26
CA PRO A 188 -30.21 4.37 11.02
C PRO A 188 -30.89 5.37 10.07
N LYS A 189 -30.24 5.67 8.94
CA LYS A 189 -30.78 6.55 7.90
C LYS A 189 -31.85 5.84 7.08
N ARG A 190 -32.91 6.57 6.69
CA ARG A 190 -33.95 6.03 5.81
C ARG A 190 -33.40 5.95 4.38
N LEU A 191 -33.95 5.04 3.58
CA LEU A 191 -33.47 4.75 2.22
C LEU A 191 -33.47 6.00 1.30
N ASN A 192 -34.38 6.94 1.54
CA ASN A 192 -34.47 8.21 0.82
C ASN A 192 -33.40 9.24 1.23
N ASP A 193 -32.78 9.11 2.41
CA ASP A 193 -31.68 9.99 2.86
C ASP A 193 -30.32 9.58 2.26
N ILE A 194 -30.25 8.36 1.70
CA ILE A 194 -29.05 7.80 1.05
C ILE A 194 -29.01 8.22 -0.43
N ALA A 195 -30.17 8.49 -1.03
CA ALA A 195 -30.28 9.02 -2.39
C ALA A 195 -29.99 10.53 -2.41
N GLN A 196 -28.77 10.92 -2.00
CA GLN A 196 -28.27 12.25 -2.30
C GLN A 196 -27.90 12.28 -3.77
N ALA A 197 -28.56 13.16 -4.54
CA ALA A 197 -28.13 13.48 -5.88
C ALA A 197 -26.63 13.88 -5.85
N PRO A 198 -25.84 13.49 -6.86
CA PRO A 198 -24.44 13.90 -6.92
C PRO A 198 -24.34 15.42 -6.80
N PRO A 199 -23.36 15.95 -6.06
CA PRO A 199 -23.22 17.39 -5.87
C PRO A 199 -23.02 18.10 -7.21
N ASP A 200 -23.79 19.16 -7.44
CA ASP A 200 -23.68 19.97 -8.65
C ASP A 200 -22.32 20.68 -8.73
N LEU A 201 -21.53 20.29 -9.74
CA LEU A 201 -20.17 20.80 -9.98
C LEU A 201 -20.13 22.30 -10.36
N SER A 202 -21.29 22.93 -10.65
CA SER A 202 -21.40 24.36 -10.96
C SER A 202 -21.06 25.26 -9.77
N THR A 203 -21.19 24.76 -8.53
CA THR A 203 -20.87 25.52 -7.32
C THR A 203 -19.37 25.59 -7.02
N LEU A 204 -18.58 24.68 -7.59
CA LEU A 204 -17.12 24.66 -7.45
C LEU A 204 -16.45 25.74 -8.31
N THR A 205 -16.97 25.99 -9.51
CA THR A 205 -16.47 27.07 -10.38
C THR A 205 -16.80 28.45 -9.81
N ALA A 206 -18.02 28.64 -9.29
CA ALA A 206 -18.43 29.91 -8.68
C ALA A 206 -17.62 30.28 -7.41
N LYS A 207 -17.14 29.29 -6.65
CA LYS A 207 -16.26 29.51 -5.49
C LYS A 207 -14.80 29.71 -5.90
N ALA A 208 -14.33 29.06 -6.96
CA ALA A 208 -13.00 29.29 -7.53
C ALA A 208 -12.85 30.71 -8.09
N ASP A 209 -13.87 31.23 -8.76
CA ASP A 209 -13.86 32.59 -9.32
C ASP A 209 -13.85 33.68 -8.23
N LYS A 210 -14.51 33.45 -7.09
CA LYS A 210 -14.48 34.37 -5.93
C LYS A 210 -13.14 34.39 -5.21
N LEU A 211 -12.35 33.31 -5.25
CA LEU A 211 -11.00 33.26 -4.69
C LEU A 211 -9.97 33.87 -5.67
N LEU A 212 -10.16 33.70 -6.98
CA LEU A 212 -9.29 34.29 -8.02
C LEU A 212 -9.50 35.81 -8.23
N ALA A 213 -10.62 36.37 -7.76
CA ALA A 213 -10.89 37.80 -7.85
C ALA A 213 -10.18 38.64 -6.78
N LYS A 214 -9.73 38.03 -5.67
CA LYS A 214 -9.13 38.78 -4.54
C LYS A 214 -7.62 39.05 -4.67
N ASP A 215 -6.92 38.38 -5.57
CA ASP A 215 -5.45 38.46 -5.66
C ASP A 215 -4.94 39.20 -6.92
N LYS A 216 -5.77 40.01 -7.57
CA LYS A 216 -5.32 40.84 -8.72
C LYS A 216 -4.66 42.15 -8.26
N LYS A 217 -3.43 42.04 -7.73
CA LYS A 217 -2.38 43.07 -7.85
C LYS A 217 -1.04 42.35 -8.03
N GLY A 218 -0.56 42.27 -9.26
CA GLY A 218 0.80 41.79 -9.55
C GLY A 218 0.91 40.95 -10.81
N GLU A 219 1.20 41.64 -11.91
CA GLU A 219 1.96 41.22 -13.10
C GLU A 219 1.76 39.85 -13.74
N ALA A 220 1.51 39.94 -15.05
CA ALA A 220 1.44 38.87 -15.99
C ALA A 220 2.82 38.24 -16.25
N PHE A 221 3.00 36.99 -15.84
CA PHE A 221 3.89 36.05 -16.52
C PHE A 221 3.22 34.66 -16.55
N GLY A 222 2.94 34.18 -17.78
CA GLY A 222 2.64 32.80 -18.17
C GLY A 222 1.91 31.88 -17.17
N LYS A 223 0.59 31.71 -17.35
CA LYS A 223 -0.27 30.74 -16.64
C LYS A 223 0.00 29.26 -17.01
N LYS A 224 1.25 28.79 -16.98
CA LYS A 224 1.58 27.37 -17.20
C LYS A 224 2.61 26.76 -16.22
N ASP A 225 3.21 27.54 -15.32
CA ASP A 225 4.27 27.05 -14.42
C ASP A 225 3.96 27.27 -12.92
N VAL A 226 2.74 26.95 -12.50
CA VAL A 226 2.41 26.92 -11.07
C VAL A 226 2.79 25.56 -10.48
N VAL A 227 4.09 25.26 -10.50
CA VAL A 227 4.67 24.23 -9.65
C VAL A 227 4.42 24.63 -8.19
N PRO A 228 3.83 23.76 -7.34
CA PRO A 228 3.63 24.03 -5.92
C PRO A 228 4.93 24.50 -5.24
N PRO A 229 4.86 25.42 -4.25
CA PRO A 229 6.03 26.00 -3.62
C PRO A 229 6.95 24.95 -2.97
N GLU A 230 6.40 23.82 -2.52
CA GLU A 230 7.17 22.68 -1.99
C GLU A 230 7.96 21.96 -3.09
N GLN A 231 7.36 21.74 -4.26
CA GLN A 231 8.03 21.11 -5.40
C GLN A 231 9.09 22.04 -6.01
N ARG A 232 8.90 23.38 -5.97
CA ARG A 232 9.94 24.35 -6.33
C ARG A 232 11.19 24.22 -5.44
N ARG A 233 11.02 24.10 -4.12
CA ARG A 233 12.14 23.88 -3.19
C ARG A 233 12.90 22.58 -3.46
N MET A 234 12.18 21.49 -3.78
CA MET A 234 12.81 20.23 -4.15
C MET A 234 13.63 20.35 -5.44
N MET A 235 13.08 21.03 -6.47
CA MET A 235 13.81 21.29 -7.70
C MET A 235 15.01 22.23 -7.52
N GLU A 236 14.92 23.21 -6.61
CA GLU A 236 16.05 24.08 -6.26
C GLU A 236 17.19 23.30 -5.60
N ILE A 237 16.88 22.36 -4.69
CA ILE A 237 17.88 21.47 -4.08
C ILE A 237 18.56 20.59 -5.16
N GLU A 238 17.78 20.05 -6.09
CA GLU A 238 18.32 19.24 -7.19
C GLU A 238 19.17 20.09 -8.14
N ARG A 239 18.75 21.32 -8.43
CA ARG A 239 19.50 22.29 -9.24
C ARG A 239 20.83 22.62 -8.59
N GLU A 240 20.87 22.90 -7.30
CA GLU A 240 22.12 23.17 -6.57
C GLU A 240 23.07 21.97 -6.61
N LYS A 241 22.55 20.75 -6.43
CA LYS A 241 23.34 19.51 -6.54
C LYS A 241 23.92 19.34 -7.95
N ALA A 242 23.12 19.61 -8.99
CA ALA A 242 23.56 19.53 -10.38
C ALA A 242 24.65 20.56 -10.69
N ILE A 243 24.49 21.80 -10.20
CA ILE A 243 25.49 22.86 -10.36
C ILE A 243 26.79 22.49 -9.65
N LYS A 244 26.73 21.98 -8.41
CA LYS A 244 27.92 21.53 -7.67
C LYS A 244 28.67 20.44 -8.43
N ARG A 245 27.95 19.39 -8.87
CA ARG A 245 28.53 18.30 -9.67
C ARG A 245 29.14 18.79 -10.98
N TYR A 246 28.48 19.75 -11.65
CA TYR A 246 29.01 20.35 -12.88
C TYR A 246 30.27 21.16 -12.62
N ARG A 247 30.35 21.91 -11.51
CA ARG A 247 31.57 22.64 -11.11
C ARG A 247 32.72 21.68 -10.84
N GLU A 248 32.50 20.62 -10.06
CA GLU A 248 33.49 19.57 -9.81
C GLU A 248 33.97 18.89 -11.11
N LEU A 249 33.04 18.57 -12.01
CA LEU A 249 33.37 18.00 -13.32
C LEU A 249 34.18 18.98 -14.18
N LYS A 250 33.84 20.27 -14.15
CA LYS A 250 34.54 21.31 -14.89
C LYS A 250 35.96 21.54 -14.34
N GLU A 251 36.11 21.59 -13.02
CA GLU A 251 37.41 21.67 -12.33
C GLU A 251 38.27 20.45 -12.66
N ARG A 252 37.70 19.24 -12.61
CA ARG A 252 38.38 18.00 -12.99
C ARG A 252 38.78 17.99 -14.46
N LYS A 253 37.97 18.57 -15.35
CA LYS A 253 38.27 18.68 -16.79
C LYS A 253 39.41 19.67 -17.06
N VAL A 254 39.42 20.80 -16.36
CA VAL A 254 40.51 21.79 -16.41
C VAL A 254 41.81 21.20 -15.86
N ALA A 255 41.76 20.49 -14.72
CA ALA A 255 42.93 19.83 -14.13
C ALA A 255 43.52 18.73 -15.03
N ARG A 256 42.69 18.09 -15.87
CA ARG A 256 43.11 17.10 -16.88
C ARG A 256 43.66 17.72 -18.17
N GLY A 257 43.65 19.05 -18.30
CA GLY A 257 44.14 19.74 -19.50
C GLY A 257 43.25 19.60 -20.74
N ASP A 258 42.03 19.10 -20.57
CA ASP A 258 41.09 18.84 -21.67
C ASP A 258 40.36 20.14 -22.05
N LYS A 259 41.08 21.01 -22.79
CA LYS A 259 40.56 22.26 -23.38
C LYS A 259 39.60 21.95 -24.53
N GLY A 260 38.43 21.40 -24.19
CA GLY A 260 37.33 21.21 -25.13
C GLY A 260 36.65 22.53 -25.47
N LEU A 261 36.96 23.03 -26.67
CA LEU A 261 36.24 23.98 -27.54
C LEU A 261 35.36 25.05 -26.83
N ASN A 262 35.82 26.30 -26.92
CA ASN A 262 34.95 27.47 -26.88
C ASN A 262 34.16 27.55 -28.20
N PRO A 263 32.81 27.59 -28.19
CA PRO A 263 32.07 28.20 -29.27
C PRO A 263 31.86 29.70 -28.95
N SER A 264 32.22 30.54 -29.92
CA SER A 264 31.75 31.92 -30.13
C SER A 264 32.02 32.97 -29.03
N LEU A 265 33.10 33.73 -29.19
CA LEU A 265 33.07 35.20 -29.03
C LEU A 265 34.24 35.86 -29.79
N SER A 266 34.26 35.73 -31.11
CA SER A 266 34.92 36.69 -32.00
C SER A 266 33.84 37.63 -32.53
N MET A 267 33.63 38.75 -31.86
CA MET A 267 33.00 39.92 -32.46
C MET A 267 34.07 40.99 -32.55
N ASP A 268 34.69 41.05 -33.72
CA ASP A 268 35.47 42.18 -34.18
C ASP A 268 34.51 43.33 -34.52
N HIS A 269 34.61 44.43 -33.79
CA HIS A 269 34.05 45.73 -34.15
C HIS A 269 35.14 46.78 -33.98
N THR A 270 35.89 47.01 -35.06
CA THR A 270 36.46 48.30 -35.48
C THR A 270 36.74 48.23 -36.98
#